data_AF-F7JNS0-F1
#
_entry.id   AF-F7JNS0-F1
#
_cell.length_a   1.000
_cell.length_b   1.000
_cell.length_c   1.000
_cell.angle_alpha   90.00
_cell.angle_beta   90.00
_cell.angle_gamma   90.00
#
_symmetry.space_group_name_H-M   'P 1'
#
loop_
_entity.id
_entity.type
_entity.pdbx_description
1 polymer ?
#
loop_
_entity_poly.entity_id
_entity_poly.type
_entity_poly.pdbx_seq_one_letter_code
_entity_poly.pdbx_strand_id
1 'polypeptide(L)'
;MEDYRLTNVYFQDILNKMETKLEGLGLTEEEMADMRAVAGGVNPAYLEKALDVIEERYGSLEGYLEKEIGITEEKRFRLREMYLEA
;
A
#
# COMPACT_ATOMS: atom_id res chain seq x y z
N MET A 1 2.04 -8.19 -1.83
CA MET A 1 1.69 -7.36 -3.00
C MET A 1 0.36 -7.75 -3.62
N GLU A 2 0.07 -9.05 -3.77
CA GLU A 2 -1.20 -9.47 -4.38
C GLU A 2 -2.42 -8.96 -3.62
N ASP A 3 -2.46 -9.19 -2.30
CA ASP A 3 -3.55 -8.69 -1.45
C ASP A 3 -3.73 -7.16 -1.53
N TYR A 4 -2.62 -6.41 -1.50
CA TYR A 4 -2.64 -4.96 -1.69
C TYR A 4 -3.32 -4.56 -3.01
N ARG A 5 -3.01 -5.26 -4.12
CA ARG A 5 -3.62 -5.00 -5.43
C ARG A 5 -5.12 -5.29 -5.48
N LEU A 6 -5.65 -6.17 -4.61
CA LEU A 6 -7.10 -6.42 -4.52
C LEU A 6 -7.88 -5.15 -4.18
N THR A 7 -7.26 -4.15 -3.55
CA THR A 7 -7.88 -2.84 -3.33
C THR A 7 -8.43 -2.25 -4.63
N ASN A 8 -7.69 -2.35 -5.74
CA ASN A 8 -8.15 -1.86 -7.04
C ASN A 8 -9.35 -2.64 -7.59
N VAL A 9 -9.46 -3.94 -7.27
CA VAL A 9 -10.61 -4.75 -7.65
C VAL A 9 -11.86 -4.30 -6.88
N TYR A 10 -11.75 -4.13 -5.55
CA TYR A 10 -12.87 -3.69 -4.74
C TYR A 10 -13.29 -2.24 -5.01
N PHE A 11 -12.34 -1.37 -5.41
CA PHE A 11 -12.61 0.02 -5.75
C PHE A 11 -12.89 0.25 -7.23
N GLN A 12 -12.92 -0.80 -8.06
CA GLN A 12 -13.03 -0.69 -9.51
C GLN A 12 -14.23 0.17 -9.94
N ASP A 13 -15.39 0.01 -9.30
CA ASP A 13 -16.58 0.81 -9.61
C ASP A 13 -16.40 2.30 -9.33
N ILE A 14 -15.67 2.65 -8.26
CA ILE A 14 -15.38 4.04 -7.88
C ILE A 14 -14.35 4.62 -8.85
N LEU A 15 -13.30 3.84 -9.17
CA LEU A 15 -12.25 4.23 -10.10
C LEU A 15 -12.83 4.49 -11.50
N ASN A 16 -13.65 3.59 -12.04
CA ASN A 16 -14.29 3.76 -13.34
C ASN A 16 -15.21 5.01 -13.36
N LYS A 17 -16.03 5.21 -12.32
CA LYS A 17 -16.90 6.41 -12.23
C LYS A 17 -16.10 7.70 -12.16
N MET A 18 -14.94 7.67 -11.51
CA MET A 18 -14.04 8.81 -11.46
C MET A 18 -13.42 9.06 -12.83
N GLU A 19 -12.88 8.02 -13.50
CA GLU A 19 -12.30 8.14 -14.83
C GLU A 19 -13.31 8.72 -15.84
N THR A 20 -14.53 8.19 -15.89
CA THR A 20 -15.59 8.72 -16.76
C THR A 20 -15.95 10.18 -16.48
N LYS A 21 -15.84 10.65 -15.23
CA LYS A 21 -16.08 12.08 -14.91
C LYS A 21 -14.95 12.99 -15.36
N LEU A 22 -13.73 12.45 -15.46
CA LEU A 22 -12.53 13.21 -15.84
C LEU A 22 -12.20 13.05 -17.33
N GLU A 23 -12.89 12.15 -18.04
CA GLU A 23 -12.80 12.02 -19.49
C GLU A 23 -12.98 13.37 -20.19
N GLY A 24 -12.07 13.66 -21.11
CA GLY A 24 -12.12 14.90 -21.91
C GLY A 24 -11.60 16.15 -21.21
N LEU A 25 -11.14 16.07 -19.95
CA LEU A 25 -10.49 17.20 -19.26
C LEU A 25 -9.03 17.42 -19.70
N GLY A 26 -8.47 16.51 -20.51
CA GLY A 26 -7.11 16.64 -21.04
C GLY A 26 -6.01 16.44 -19.99
N LEU A 27 -6.31 15.71 -18.92
CA LEU A 27 -5.34 15.37 -17.88
C LEU A 27 -4.21 14.50 -18.44
N THR A 28 -3.00 14.71 -17.92
CA THR A 28 -1.86 13.84 -18.14
C THR A 28 -2.05 12.50 -17.42
N GLU A 29 -1.28 11.47 -17.80
CA GLU A 29 -1.31 10.19 -17.10
C GLU A 29 -0.85 10.29 -15.63
N GLU A 30 0.05 11.24 -15.32
CA GLU A 30 0.48 11.52 -13.95
C GLU A 30 -0.68 12.07 -13.12
N GLU A 31 -1.37 13.09 -13.63
CA GLU A 31 -2.55 13.65 -12.97
C GLU A 31 -3.68 12.61 -12.83
N MET A 32 -3.91 11.78 -13.85
CA MET A 32 -4.89 10.68 -13.78
C MET A 32 -4.50 9.64 -12.73
N ALA A 33 -3.21 9.30 -12.60
CA ALA A 33 -2.73 8.39 -11.57
C ALA A 33 -2.94 8.97 -10.16
N ASP A 34 -2.70 10.27 -9.97
CA ASP A 34 -2.99 10.96 -8.71
C ASP A 34 -4.49 10.92 -8.39
N MET A 35 -5.35 11.13 -9.39
CA MET A 35 -6.80 11.04 -9.20
C MET A 35 -7.25 9.62 -8.83
N ARG A 36 -6.64 8.56 -9.42
CA ARG A 36 -6.86 7.16 -9.02
C ARG A 36 -6.48 6.93 -7.57
N ALA A 37 -5.34 7.46 -7.13
CA ALA A 37 -4.88 7.34 -5.74
C ALA A 37 -5.87 8.04 -4.77
N VAL A 38 -6.31 9.26 -5.10
CA VAL A 38 -7.30 10.00 -4.30
C VAL A 38 -8.66 9.27 -4.25
N ALA A 39 -9.05 8.61 -5.33
CA ALA A 39 -10.28 7.82 -5.40
C ALA A 39 -10.21 6.47 -4.64
N GLY A 40 -9.09 6.18 -3.96
CA GLY A 40 -8.90 4.97 -3.15
C GLY A 40 -8.19 3.83 -3.90
N GLY A 41 -7.75 4.06 -5.12
CA GLY A 41 -6.89 3.14 -5.85
C GLY A 41 -5.48 3.09 -5.27
N VAL A 42 -4.77 2.01 -5.57
CA VAL A 42 -3.40 1.78 -5.12
C VAL A 42 -2.45 1.52 -6.29
N ASN A 43 -1.22 2.03 -6.16
CA ASN A 43 -0.11 1.67 -7.01
C ASN A 43 0.92 0.88 -6.19
N PRO A 44 1.30 -0.34 -6.59
CA PRO A 44 2.34 -1.13 -5.90
C PRO A 44 3.62 -0.35 -5.61
N ALA A 45 4.02 0.55 -6.51
CA ALA A 45 5.22 1.37 -6.35
C ALA A 45 5.19 2.24 -5.07
N TYR A 46 4.01 2.62 -4.58
CA TYR A 46 3.89 3.38 -3.34
C TYR A 46 4.32 2.56 -2.12
N LEU A 47 3.86 1.30 -2.04
CA LEU A 47 4.23 0.40 -0.94
C LEU A 47 5.68 -0.07 -1.07
N GLU A 48 6.15 -0.35 -2.29
CA GLU A 48 7.57 -0.67 -2.55
C GLU A 48 8.46 0.47 -2.08
N LYS A 49 8.13 1.71 -2.43
CA LYS A 49 8.92 2.87 -2.01
C LYS A 49 8.94 3.05 -0.49
N ALA A 50 7.83 2.76 0.19
CA ALA A 50 7.79 2.79 1.65
C ALA A 50 8.71 1.72 2.26
N LEU A 51 8.73 0.50 1.70
CA LEU A 51 9.62 -0.58 2.13
C LEU A 51 11.09 -0.24 1.88
N ASP A 52 11.42 0.38 0.74
CA ASP A 52 12.79 0.84 0.45
C ASP A 52 13.27 1.87 1.49
N VAL A 53 12.40 2.82 1.86
CA VAL A 53 12.74 3.84 2.88
C VAL A 53 12.90 3.20 4.27
N ILE A 54 12.10 2.17 4.58
CA ILE A 54 12.25 1.39 5.80
C ILE A 54 13.61 0.70 5.82
N GLU A 55 13.99 0.04 4.74
CA GLU A 55 15.29 -0.62 4.61
C GLU A 55 16.45 0.39 4.76
N GLU A 56 16.39 1.51 4.04
CA GLU A 56 17.43 2.55 4.08
C GLU A 56 17.65 3.13 5.49
N ARG A 57 16.57 3.35 6.24
CA ARG A 57 16.62 4.05 7.54
C ARG A 57 16.79 3.12 8.73
N TYR A 58 16.27 1.91 8.64
CA TYR A 58 16.19 0.98 9.78
C TYR A 58 16.99 -0.31 9.55
N GLY A 59 17.43 -0.57 8.32
CA GLY A 59 18.19 -1.76 7.92
C GLY A 59 17.36 -3.03 7.79
N SER A 60 16.09 -3.00 8.20
CA SER A 60 15.10 -4.05 8.00
C SER A 60 13.71 -3.59 8.41
N LEU A 61 12.69 -4.31 7.94
CA LEU A 61 11.32 -4.14 8.42
C LEU A 61 11.21 -4.43 9.92
N GLU A 62 11.86 -5.48 10.41
CA GLU A 62 11.89 -5.81 11.84
C GLU A 62 12.48 -4.67 12.67
N GLY A 63 13.54 -4.03 12.18
CA GLY A 63 14.17 -2.88 12.83
C GLY A 63 13.21 -1.70 12.95
N TYR A 64 12.44 -1.42 11.91
CA TYR A 64 11.39 -0.39 11.92
C TYR A 64 10.25 -0.74 12.89
N LEU A 65 9.72 -1.96 12.81
CA LEU A 65 8.63 -2.42 13.67
C LEU A 65 9.00 -2.34 15.16
N GLU A 66 10.24 -2.66 15.50
CA GLU A 66 10.71 -2.62 16.88
C GLU A 66 10.98 -1.20 17.37
N LYS A 67 11.70 -0.39 16.58
CA LYS A 67 12.11 0.97 16.98
C LYS A 67 10.96 1.98 16.97
N GLU A 68 10.09 1.95 15.96
CA GLU A 68 9.04 2.96 15.78
C GLU A 68 7.68 2.50 16.33
N ILE A 69 7.37 1.21 16.25
CA ILE A 69 6.06 0.67 16.65
C ILE A 69 6.12 -0.09 17.99
N GLY A 70 7.33 -0.44 18.48
CA GLY A 70 7.50 -1.19 19.72
C GLY A 70 7.08 -2.66 19.63
N ILE A 71 7.08 -3.22 18.41
CA ILE A 71 6.84 -4.64 18.15
C ILE A 71 8.17 -5.40 18.24
N THR A 72 8.50 -5.81 19.45
CA THR A 72 9.66 -6.65 19.78
C THR A 72 9.57 -8.02 19.11
N GLU A 73 10.69 -8.73 19.06
CA GLU A 73 10.75 -10.10 18.54
C GLU A 73 9.73 -11.05 19.19
N GLU A 74 9.59 -11.00 20.52
CA GLU A 74 8.60 -11.81 21.26
C GLU A 74 7.16 -11.50 20.80
N LYS A 75 6.82 -10.22 20.61
CA LYS A 75 5.50 -9.83 20.09
C LYS A 75 5.31 -10.31 18.65
N ARG A 76 6.35 -10.23 17.80
CA ARG A 76 6.29 -10.76 16.42
C ARG A 76 6.07 -12.27 16.41
N PHE A 77 6.74 -13.01 17.30
CA PHE A 77 6.54 -14.46 17.44
C PHE A 77 5.09 -14.79 17.81
N ARG A 78 4.53 -14.12 18.82
CA ARG A 78 3.13 -14.29 19.21
C ARG A 78 2.15 -13.97 18.10
N LEU A 79 2.39 -12.91 17.33
CA LEU A 79 1.55 -12.59 16.16
C LEU A 79 1.61 -13.71 15.11
N ARG A 80 2.79 -14.31 14.86
CA ARG A 80 2.90 -15.44 13.94
C ARG A 80 2.10 -16.65 14.42
N GLU A 81 2.16 -16.99 15.70
CA GLU A 81 1.35 -18.09 16.27
C GLU A 81 -0.16 -17.86 16.14
N MET A 82 -0.61 -16.59 16.16
CA MET A 82 -2.02 -16.25 16.05
C MET A 82 -2.55 -16.28 14.61
N TYR A 83 -1.71 -15.93 13.62
CA TYR A 83 -2.16 -15.63 12.26
C TYR A 83 -1.60 -16.57 11.18
N LEU A 84 -0.58 -17.38 11.48
CA LEU A 84 -0.10 -18.40 10.56
C LEU A 84 -0.72 -19.75 10.95
N GLU A 85 -1.23 -20.45 9.94
CA GLU A 85 -1.66 -21.83 10.10
C GLU A 85 -0.41 -22.73 10.33
N ALA A 86 -0.61 -23.81 11.08
CA ALA A 86 0.45 -24.77 11.42
C ALA A 86 0.79 -25.72 10.27
#